data_AF-A0A7W1TUK7-F1
#
_entry.id   AF-A0A7W1TUK7-F1
#
_cell.length_a   1.000
_cell.length_b   1.000
_cell.length_c   1.000
_cell.angle_alpha   90.00
_cell.angle_beta   90.00
_cell.angle_gamma   90.00
#
_symmetry.space_group_name_H-M   'P 1'
#
loop_
_entity.id
_entity.type
_entity.pdbx_description
1 polymer ?
#
loop_
_entity_poly.entity_id
_entity_poly.type
_entity_poly.pdbx_seq_one_letter_code
_entity_poly.pdbx_strand_id
1 'polypeptide(L)'
;YLPRFEPAFGEDVAFWHREADAAFRVLLDEFTGLRVTPHEWEARPFSATLKDFARRFHATGSAEGIVMGTIIDYVSREAAGPRARILSAFRTSPKINTLFEAGAEALSE
;
A
#
# COMPACT_ATOMS: atom_id res chain seq x y z
N TYR A 1 -4.57 -13.67 -6.46
CA TYR A 1 -5.62 -14.12 -7.39
C TYR A 1 -5.61 -15.64 -7.45
N LEU A 2 -6.59 -16.29 -6.84
CA LEU A 2 -6.84 -17.71 -7.12
C LEU A 2 -7.85 -17.77 -8.27
N PRO A 3 -7.50 -18.33 -9.42
CA PRO A 3 -8.38 -18.37 -10.60
C PRO A 3 -9.55 -19.35 -10.44
N ARG A 4 -9.61 -20.12 -9.36
CA ARG A 4 -10.67 -21.10 -9.07
C ARG A 4 -10.88 -21.26 -7.57
N PHE A 5 -12.10 -21.63 -7.18
CA PHE A 5 -12.43 -22.01 -5.81
C PHE A 5 -11.60 -23.23 -5.41
N GLU A 6 -11.01 -23.18 -4.21
CA GLU A 6 -10.23 -24.27 -3.65
C GLU A 6 -10.81 -24.61 -2.26
N PRO A 7 -11.54 -25.75 -2.13
CA PRO A 7 -12.27 -26.12 -0.92
C PRO A 7 -11.41 -26.17 0.35
N ALA A 8 -10.10 -26.40 0.20
CA ALA A 8 -9.16 -26.45 1.33
C ALA A 8 -9.09 -25.14 2.13
N PHE A 9 -9.50 -24.01 1.55
CA PHE A 9 -9.52 -22.72 2.24
C PHE A 9 -10.87 -22.40 2.90
N GLY A 10 -11.89 -23.25 2.75
CA GLY A 10 -13.22 -23.04 3.31
C GLY A 10 -14.11 -22.12 2.47
N GLU A 11 -15.43 -22.17 2.73
CA GLU A 11 -16.43 -21.38 2.00
C GLU A 11 -16.24 -19.86 2.16
N ASP A 12 -15.65 -19.43 3.29
CA ASP A 12 -15.41 -18.02 3.60
C ASP A 12 -14.21 -17.40 2.85
N VAL A 13 -13.35 -18.22 2.21
CA VAL A 13 -12.25 -17.73 1.38
C VAL A 13 -12.72 -17.44 -0.07
N ALA A 14 -14.03 -17.57 -0.32
CA ALA A 14 -14.70 -17.14 -1.54
C ALA A 14 -14.80 -15.62 -1.72
N PHE A 15 -13.99 -14.83 -1.02
CA PHE A 15 -13.80 -13.37 -1.18
C PHE A 15 -13.58 -12.95 -2.65
N TRP A 16 -13.25 -13.88 -3.55
CA TRP A 16 -12.87 -13.62 -4.94
C TRP A 16 -13.83 -14.20 -5.99
N HIS A 17 -14.94 -14.84 -5.60
CA HIS A 17 -15.94 -15.40 -6.56
C HIS A 17 -17.20 -14.55 -6.74
N ARG A 18 -17.40 -13.58 -5.85
CA ARG A 18 -18.53 -12.66 -5.90
C ARG A 18 -18.04 -11.36 -6.51
N GLU A 19 -18.87 -10.72 -7.32
CA GLU A 19 -18.55 -9.36 -7.75
C GLU A 19 -18.39 -8.49 -6.52
N ALA A 20 -17.30 -7.71 -6.51
CA ALA A 20 -17.03 -6.80 -5.42
C ALA A 20 -18.14 -5.75 -5.35
N ASP A 21 -18.48 -5.36 -4.13
CA ASP A 21 -19.49 -4.35 -3.87
C ASP A 21 -19.23 -3.08 -4.70
N ALA A 22 -20.31 -2.48 -5.23
CA ALA A 22 -20.19 -1.34 -6.14
C ALA A 22 -19.52 -0.14 -5.48
N ALA A 23 -19.81 0.13 -4.19
CA ALA A 23 -19.19 1.22 -3.46
C ALA A 23 -17.70 0.94 -3.21
N PHE A 24 -17.34 -0.32 -2.91
CA PHE A 24 -15.95 -0.74 -2.83
C PHE A 24 -15.21 -0.57 -4.16
N ARG A 25 -15.80 -1.01 -5.28
CA ARG A 25 -15.17 -0.89 -6.62
C ARG A 25 -14.89 0.55 -7.02
N VAL A 26 -15.85 1.45 -6.82
CA VAL A 26 -15.67 2.88 -7.12
C VAL A 26 -14.51 3.46 -6.29
N LEU A 27 -14.46 3.11 -5.01
CA LEU A 27 -13.41 3.59 -4.13
C LEU A 27 -12.04 2.99 -4.47
N LEU A 28 -12.00 1.72 -4.88
CA LEU A 28 -10.78 1.06 -5.35
C LEU A 28 -10.24 1.72 -6.63
N ASP A 29 -11.11 2.03 -7.59
CA ASP A 29 -10.74 2.73 -8.82
C ASP A 29 -10.13 4.09 -8.50
N GLU A 30 -10.78 4.87 -7.62
CA GLU A 30 -10.25 6.16 -7.16
C GLU A 30 -8.88 6.02 -6.47
N PHE A 31 -8.71 5.03 -5.61
CA PHE A 31 -7.45 4.78 -4.91
C PHE A 31 -6.32 4.37 -5.87
N THR A 32 -6.60 3.50 -6.84
CA THR A 32 -5.60 3.07 -7.83
C THR A 32 -5.29 4.12 -8.88
N GLY A 33 -6.20 5.08 -9.10
CA GLY A 33 -6.01 6.23 -9.96
C GLY A 33 -5.09 7.31 -9.39
N LEU A 34 -4.67 7.21 -8.12
CA LEU A 34 -3.75 8.15 -7.49
C LEU A 34 -2.39 8.16 -8.20
N ARG A 35 -2.09 9.26 -8.92
CA ARG A 35 -0.78 9.49 -9.55
C ARG A 35 0.16 10.16 -8.55
N VAL A 36 0.91 9.34 -7.84
CA VAL A 36 1.75 9.78 -6.72
C VAL A 36 3.11 9.13 -6.89
N THR A 37 4.16 9.95 -6.90
CA THR A 37 5.54 9.45 -6.97
C THR A 37 5.93 8.75 -5.68
N PRO A 38 6.89 7.79 -5.70
CA PRO A 38 7.33 7.11 -4.49
C PRO A 38 7.76 8.04 -3.34
N HIS A 39 8.28 9.23 -3.67
CA HIS A 39 8.67 10.22 -2.67
C HIS A 39 7.46 10.93 -2.04
N GLU A 40 6.39 11.17 -2.79
CA GLU A 40 5.17 11.80 -2.28
C GLU A 40 4.39 10.86 -1.35
N TRP A 41 4.49 9.54 -1.55
CA TRP A 41 3.92 8.53 -0.66
C TRP A 41 4.41 8.65 0.79
N GLU A 42 5.64 9.09 0.97
CA GLU A 42 6.28 9.24 2.27
C GLU A 42 6.08 10.64 2.88
N ALA A 43 5.52 11.57 2.11
CA ALA A 43 5.31 12.93 2.56
C ALA A 43 4.13 12.99 3.56
N ARG A 44 4.28 13.77 4.64
CA ARG A 44 3.22 13.98 5.63
C ARG A 44 1.85 14.34 5.04
N PRO A 45 1.73 15.19 4.00
CA PRO A 45 0.43 15.50 3.40
C PRO A 45 -0.30 14.27 2.86
N PHE A 46 0.44 13.30 2.32
CA PHE A 46 -0.14 12.09 1.74
C PHE A 46 -0.67 11.11 2.80
N SER A 47 -0.14 11.18 4.03
CA SER A 47 -0.66 10.38 5.16
C SER A 47 -2.12 10.72 5.51
N ALA A 48 -2.56 11.96 5.29
CA ALA A 48 -3.94 12.35 5.50
C ALA A 48 -4.86 11.74 4.43
N THR A 49 -4.42 11.73 3.18
CA THR A 49 -5.11 11.07 2.07
C THR A 49 -5.28 9.57 2.35
N LEU A 50 -4.20 8.89 2.77
CA LEU A 50 -4.27 7.46 3.11
C LEU A 50 -5.25 7.18 4.25
N LYS A 51 -5.24 7.98 5.31
CA LYS A 51 -6.22 7.85 6.41
C LYS A 51 -7.65 8.05 5.94
N ASP A 52 -7.89 8.98 5.03
CA ASP A 52 -9.22 9.20 4.46
C ASP A 52 -9.69 7.98 3.66
N PHE A 53 -8.83 7.43 2.80
CA PHE A 53 -9.12 6.18 2.09
C PHE A 53 -9.39 5.02 3.05
N ALA A 54 -8.56 4.83 4.09
CA ALA A 54 -8.77 3.77 5.07
C ALA A 54 -10.17 3.86 5.71
N ARG A 55 -10.56 5.06 6.15
CA ARG A 55 -11.90 5.34 6.69
C ARG A 55 -13.00 5.03 5.68
N ARG A 56 -12.84 5.46 4.42
CA ARG A 56 -13.83 5.24 3.37
C ARG A 56 -13.97 3.76 2.99
N PHE A 57 -12.86 3.00 3.00
CA PHE A 57 -12.89 1.56 2.79
C PHE A 57 -13.60 0.84 3.93
N HIS A 58 -13.36 1.21 5.19
CA HIS A 58 -14.13 0.68 6.31
C HIS A 58 -15.63 1.01 6.21
N ALA A 59 -15.96 2.20 5.71
CA ALA A 59 -17.34 2.66 5.57
C ALA A 59 -18.15 1.90 4.51
N THR A 60 -17.52 1.13 3.61
CA THR A 60 -18.27 0.26 2.68
C THR A 60 -18.95 -0.90 3.41
N GLY A 61 -18.47 -1.26 4.61
CA GLY A 61 -18.99 -2.39 5.39
C GLY A 61 -18.77 -3.76 4.74
N SER A 62 -18.06 -3.82 3.61
CA SER A 62 -17.75 -5.07 2.91
C SER A 62 -16.49 -5.72 3.50
N ALA A 63 -16.34 -7.03 3.32
CA ALA A 63 -15.13 -7.73 3.74
C ALA A 63 -13.89 -7.14 3.06
N GLU A 64 -14.02 -6.81 1.76
CA GLU A 64 -12.98 -6.20 0.95
C GLU A 64 -12.59 -4.81 1.46
N GLY A 65 -13.58 -4.00 1.83
CA GLY A 65 -13.36 -2.69 2.44
C GLY A 65 -12.66 -2.79 3.79
N ILE A 66 -13.06 -3.74 4.64
CA ILE A 66 -12.41 -3.97 5.94
C ILE A 66 -10.94 -4.37 5.75
N VAL A 67 -10.65 -5.29 4.84
CA VAL A 67 -9.27 -5.72 4.53
C VAL A 67 -8.44 -4.54 4.03
N MET A 68 -8.92 -3.81 3.02
CA MET A 68 -8.19 -2.67 2.45
C MET A 68 -7.95 -1.56 3.47
N GLY A 69 -8.97 -1.19 4.24
CA GLY A 69 -8.84 -0.19 5.30
C GLY A 69 -7.79 -0.59 6.34
N THR A 70 -7.82 -1.85 6.77
CA THR A 70 -6.84 -2.40 7.74
C THR A 70 -5.41 -2.37 7.19
N ILE A 71 -5.22 -2.75 5.92
CA ILE A 71 -3.90 -2.71 5.28
C ILE A 71 -3.38 -1.27 5.20
N ILE A 72 -4.21 -0.34 4.76
CA ILE A 72 -3.82 1.08 4.64
C ILE A 72 -3.44 1.65 6.02
N ASP A 73 -4.20 1.33 7.06
CA ASP A 73 -3.89 1.71 8.45
C ASP A 73 -2.56 1.14 8.92
N TYR A 74 -2.30 -0.14 8.64
CA TYR A 74 -1.04 -0.79 8.99
C TYR A 74 0.16 -0.12 8.30
N VAL A 75 0.09 0.04 6.97
CA VAL A 75 1.18 0.66 6.20
C VAL A 75 1.40 2.12 6.63
N SER A 76 0.32 2.87 6.88
CA SER A 76 0.41 4.26 7.33
C SER A 76 1.09 4.39 8.69
N ARG A 77 0.86 3.44 9.60
CA ARG A 77 1.55 3.39 10.92
C ARG A 77 3.01 3.03 10.77
N GLU A 78 3.34 2.04 9.94
CA GLU A 78 4.72 1.62 9.70
C GLU A 78 5.54 2.74 9.04
N ALA A 79 4.94 3.46 8.09
CA ALA A 79 5.54 4.63 7.42
C ALA A 79 5.75 5.82 8.36
N ALA A 80 5.01 5.91 9.47
CA ALA A 80 5.24 6.93 10.50
C ALA A 80 6.20 6.46 11.61
N GLY A 81 6.62 5.19 11.57
CA GLY A 81 7.37 4.53 12.63
C GLY A 81 8.89 4.77 12.62
N PRO A 82 9.62 4.16 13.58
CA PRO A 82 11.08 4.28 13.70
C PRO A 82 11.83 3.90 12.41
N ARG A 83 11.28 2.98 11.63
CA ARG A 83 11.84 2.50 10.37
C ARG A 83 11.90 3.59 9.30
N ALA A 84 10.88 4.42 9.18
CA ALA A 84 10.88 5.54 8.25
C ALA A 84 11.97 6.58 8.57
N ARG A 85 12.20 6.83 9.87
CA ARG A 85 13.31 7.69 10.32
C ARG A 85 14.68 7.12 9.96
N ILE A 86 14.86 5.80 10.10
CA ILE A 86 16.10 5.11 9.71
C ILE A 86 16.29 5.20 8.18
N LEU A 87 15.24 4.94 7.40
CA LEU A 87 15.30 5.03 5.94
C LEU A 87 15.58 6.45 5.46
N SER A 88 15.01 7.47 6.10
CA SER A 88 15.30 8.88 5.79
C SER A 88 16.77 9.23 6.07
N ALA A 89 17.31 8.81 7.23
CA ALA A 89 18.74 9.00 7.55
C ALA A 89 19.66 8.25 6.57
N PHE A 90 19.23 7.08 6.09
CA PHE A 90 19.97 6.29 5.11
C PHE A 90 19.99 6.95 3.74
N ARG A 91 18.84 7.42 3.23
CA ARG A 91 18.71 8.08 1.91
C ARG A 91 19.41 9.44 1.81
N THR A 92 19.55 10.14 2.93
CA THR A 92 20.24 11.43 3.00
C THR A 92 21.73 11.29 3.29
N SER A 93 22.24 10.07 3.50
CA SER A 93 23.65 9.82 3.77
C SER A 93 24.48 9.88 2.48
N PRO A 94 25.42 10.83 2.35
CA PRO A 94 26.26 10.94 1.15
C PRO A 94 27.07 9.66 0.90
N LYS A 95 27.58 9.07 1.98
CA LYS A 95 28.37 7.82 1.94
C LYS A 95 27.58 6.65 1.34
N ILE A 96 26.30 6.55 1.68
CA ILE A 96 25.44 5.48 1.17
C ILE A 96 25.12 5.71 -0.30
N ASN A 97 24.82 6.95 -0.69
CA ASN A 97 24.52 7.28 -2.08
C ASN A 97 25.71 6.98 -3.00
N THR A 98 26.94 7.31 -2.58
CA THR A 98 28.15 6.96 -3.35
C THR A 98 28.32 5.45 -3.52
N LEU A 99 27.96 4.63 -2.53
CA LEU A 99 28.02 3.17 -2.64
C LEU A 99 26.96 2.63 -3.61
N PHE A 100 25.76 3.23 -3.63
CA PHE A 100 24.72 2.86 -4.58
C PHE A 100 25.08 3.24 -6.01
N GLU A 101 25.62 4.44 -6.22
CA GLU A 101 26.10 4.91 -7.53
C GLU A 101 27.20 3.99 -8.07
N ALA A 102 28.23 3.71 -7.26
CA ALA A 102 29.31 2.79 -7.64
C ALA A 102 28.80 1.38 -7.98
N GLY A 103 27.81 0.88 -7.23
CA GLY A 103 27.18 -0.42 -7.51
C GLY A 103 26.33 -0.43 -8.78
N ALA A 104 25.62 0.67 -9.08
CA ALA A 104 24.81 0.80 -10.28
C ALA A 104 25.69 0.91 -11.54
N GLU A 105 26.81 1.62 -11.46
CA GLU A 105 27.81 1.71 -12.53
C GLU A 105 28.45 0.35 -12.81
N ALA A 106 28.85 -0.40 -11.77
CA ALA A 106 29.46 -1.72 -11.91
C ALA A 106 28.51 -2.81 -12.48
N LEU A 107 27.19 -2.60 -12.44
CA LEU A 107 26.19 -3.50 -13.03
C LEU A 107 25.83 -3.11 -14.47
N SER A 108 26.32 -1.98 -14.95
CA SER A 108 26.04 -1.44 -16.30
C SER A 108 27.19 -1.68 -17.30
N GLU A 109 28.31 -2.24 -16.84
CA GLU A 109 29.40 -2.82 -17.66
C GLU A 109 29.19 -4.34 -17.89
#